data_AF-I8T5C6-F1
#
_entry.id   AF-I8T5C6-F1
#
_cell.length_a   1.000
_cell.length_b   1.000
_cell.length_c   1.000
_cell.angle_alpha   90.00
_cell.angle_beta   90.00
_cell.angle_gamma   90.00
#
_symmetry.space_group_name_H-M   'P 1'
#
loop_
_entity.id
_entity.type
_entity.pdbx_description
1 polymer ?
#
loop_
_entity_poly.entity_id
_entity_poly.type
_entity_poly.pdbx_seq_one_letter_code
_entity_poly.pdbx_strand_id
1 'polypeptide(L)'
;MSKPLRLLHQIHLANDVWGGMEKQFANLLLQTAGDARVEHYLIEDLRGLAPGVRAALPALKAQAEDARRWHGLAIPNWRGLRQSRQRRVARQWDIDTVLSWNRFGDPRPAQLAQRLGARSVYWERGAAWFARHRVPDVDFLSGFDRYLANSKACAAMLRHWGVKAPIEICRPGIRSERAPSAQARALDGSRPLTLGFCARLQSFKGGVLVLHALRELRSLGIEARLLVAGDGPERAHLQALSARLDVNDRTEFLGRLDDTDSFYSRIDVLVHPALREPYGNVCAEALSLGIPVVAAAVDGLPEVVDHERDGLCVVPTLTLADFAELGGDASGVYPRVYRPELDRIAEPGAVDPLQLAEAVLAIAADAQRYRRYSQAALAGAANKFSYPAHVDRLFELLAPREPPQSFNCRDQTRPAWQDRALKACALIEKAIEGRRLPSVADVGCGDRKLSYWLVQQGIACRYQGYDLVPQSAAVQRLDIQSQSLPASHDVVVMLGVSEYLASLPRVLTTLRRNAGALVISHTIADQPRPAEELQRLGWTQHLTRARFEQTLVEAGWRVVESVLTDDGKTVIWRCAC
;
A
#
# COMPACT_ATOMS: atom_id res chain seq x y z
N MET A 1 8.84 -10.95 27.52
CA MET A 1 8.39 -9.78 26.73
C MET A 1 9.57 -9.35 25.87
N SER A 2 9.40 -9.21 24.56
CA SER A 2 10.45 -8.71 23.67
C SER A 2 10.79 -7.26 24.01
N LYS A 3 12.07 -6.87 23.89
CA LYS A 3 12.52 -5.49 24.07
C LYS A 3 11.79 -4.57 23.06
N PRO A 4 11.33 -3.37 23.45
CA PRO A 4 10.68 -2.44 22.52
C PRO A 4 11.66 -1.97 21.43
N LEU A 5 11.14 -1.72 20.24
CA LEU A 5 11.89 -1.12 19.13
C LEU A 5 12.11 0.37 19.39
N ARG A 6 13.36 0.81 19.51
CA ARG A 6 13.71 2.21 19.75
C ARG A 6 13.96 2.92 18.43
N LEU A 7 13.02 3.81 18.08
CA LEU A 7 12.91 4.43 16.77
C LEU A 7 13.30 5.91 16.83
N LEU A 8 14.38 6.28 16.14
CA LEU A 8 14.76 7.67 15.93
C LEU A 8 14.15 8.22 14.65
N HIS A 9 13.29 9.22 14.77
CA HIS A 9 12.68 9.89 13.63
C HIS A 9 13.61 10.97 13.05
N GLN A 10 13.77 10.95 11.72
CA GLN A 10 14.46 11.97 10.93
C GLN A 10 13.46 12.59 9.95
N ILE A 11 12.86 13.71 10.34
CA ILE A 11 11.75 14.36 9.63
C ILE A 11 11.93 15.88 9.66
N HIS A 12 11.63 16.59 8.57
CA HIS A 12 11.65 18.04 8.59
C HIS A 12 10.30 18.60 9.04
N LEU A 13 10.26 19.30 10.19
CA LEU A 13 9.02 19.78 10.84
C LEU A 13 8.94 21.30 11.00
N ALA A 14 9.92 22.04 10.48
CA ALA A 14 9.98 23.50 10.65
C ALA A 14 8.96 24.23 9.75
N ASN A 15 8.62 25.47 10.15
CA ASN A 15 7.81 26.48 9.41
C ASN A 15 6.29 26.51 9.68
N ASP A 16 5.83 26.06 10.85
CA ASP A 16 4.42 26.05 11.29
C ASP A 16 3.46 25.39 10.27
N VAL A 17 4.00 24.52 9.41
CA VAL A 17 3.25 23.83 8.36
C VAL A 17 2.47 22.67 8.98
N TRP A 18 1.14 22.69 8.84
CA TRP A 18 0.28 21.57 9.20
C TRP A 18 -0.15 20.78 7.96
N GLY A 19 0.80 20.02 7.40
CA GLY A 19 0.63 19.24 6.18
C GLY A 19 0.37 17.75 6.43
N GLY A 20 0.32 16.98 5.33
CA GLY A 20 0.12 15.53 5.42
C GLY A 20 1.27 14.80 6.13
N MET A 21 2.50 15.32 6.02
CA MET A 21 3.67 14.73 6.67
C MET A 21 3.60 14.87 8.19
N GLU A 22 3.33 16.09 8.66
CA GLU A 22 3.23 16.46 10.07
C GLU A 22 2.05 15.76 10.74
N LYS A 23 0.89 15.70 10.05
CA LYS A 23 -0.28 14.94 10.51
C LYS A 23 0.03 13.46 10.68
N GLN A 24 0.66 12.82 9.68
CA GLN A 24 1.01 11.40 9.78
C GLN A 24 2.04 11.11 10.88
N PHE A 25 3.02 12.01 11.07
CA PHE A 25 3.99 11.87 12.15
C PHE A 25 3.32 12.01 13.53
N ALA A 26 2.54 13.07 13.73
CA ALA A 26 1.81 13.30 14.98
C ALA A 26 0.84 12.15 15.28
N ASN A 27 0.09 11.68 14.29
CA ASN A 27 -0.81 10.54 14.44
C ASN A 27 -0.07 9.26 14.81
N LEU A 28 1.13 9.02 14.24
CA LEU A 28 1.92 7.84 14.61
C LEU A 28 2.24 7.88 16.08
N LEU A 29 2.79 8.99 16.57
CA LEU A 29 3.12 9.16 18.00
C LEU A 29 1.89 8.99 18.91
N LEU A 30 0.76 9.61 18.56
CA LEU A 30 -0.45 9.56 19.38
C LEU A 30 -1.07 8.16 19.43
N GLN A 31 -1.08 7.45 18.32
CA GLN A 31 -1.72 6.13 18.21
C GLN A 31 -0.85 5.00 18.78
N THR A 32 0.46 5.24 18.93
CA THR A 32 1.40 4.29 19.55
C THR A 32 1.80 4.73 20.96
N ALA A 33 1.15 5.77 21.51
CA ALA A 33 1.39 6.22 22.87
C ALA A 33 1.05 5.10 23.86
N GLY A 34 2.07 4.58 24.55
CA GLY A 34 1.93 3.45 25.49
C GLY A 34 1.95 2.06 24.84
N ASP A 35 2.16 1.95 23.52
CA ASP A 35 2.40 0.66 22.87
C ASP A 35 3.77 0.09 23.32
N ALA A 36 3.75 -1.01 24.05
CA ALA A 36 4.95 -1.65 24.60
C ALA A 36 5.92 -2.19 23.54
N ARG A 37 5.55 -2.20 22.26
CA ARG A 37 6.39 -2.65 21.15
C ARG A 37 7.38 -1.59 20.67
N VAL A 38 7.19 -0.31 20.99
CA VAL A 38 7.96 0.78 20.39
C VAL A 38 8.27 1.90 21.38
N GLU A 39 9.42 2.54 21.21
CA GLU A 39 9.79 3.78 21.88
C GLU A 39 10.22 4.82 20.84
N HIS A 40 9.60 5.99 20.86
CA HIS A 40 9.84 7.05 19.87
C HIS A 40 10.80 8.12 20.38
N TYR A 41 11.76 8.49 19.53
CA TYR A 41 12.77 9.52 19.79
C TYR A 41 12.84 10.54 18.66
N LEU A 42 13.09 11.80 18.99
CA LEU A 42 13.13 12.90 18.03
C LEU A 42 14.29 13.86 18.34
N ILE A 43 15.08 14.17 17.32
CA ILE A 43 16.05 15.27 17.32
C ILE A 43 15.75 16.15 16.11
N GLU A 44 15.22 17.37 16.32
CA GLU A 44 14.79 18.26 15.24
C GLU A 44 14.84 19.74 15.65
N ASP A 45 14.72 20.69 14.70
CA ASP A 45 14.51 22.10 15.05
C ASP A 45 13.11 22.29 15.64
N LEU A 46 13.04 22.58 16.94
CA LEU A 46 11.77 22.68 17.67
C LEU A 46 11.09 24.05 17.52
N ARG A 47 11.68 24.99 16.76
CA ARG A 47 11.06 26.30 16.49
C ARG A 47 10.00 26.19 15.41
N GLY A 48 8.86 26.83 15.64
CA GLY A 48 7.78 26.89 14.66
C GLY A 48 7.26 25.50 14.30
N LEU A 49 7.17 24.58 15.27
CA LEU A 49 6.46 23.32 15.06
C LEU A 49 4.96 23.61 14.92
N ALA A 50 4.24 22.97 14.01
CA ALA A 50 2.79 23.14 13.97
C ALA A 50 2.14 22.73 15.32
N PRO A 51 1.03 23.38 15.75
CA PRO A 51 0.37 23.09 17.03
C PRO A 51 0.08 21.61 17.27
N GLY A 52 -0.40 20.89 16.25
CA GLY A 52 -0.69 19.47 16.37
C GLY A 52 0.54 18.57 16.52
N VAL A 53 1.71 18.98 16.00
CA VAL A 53 2.98 18.28 16.27
C VAL A 53 3.38 18.49 17.73
N ARG A 54 3.30 19.74 18.22
CA ARG A 54 3.62 20.05 19.63
C ARG A 54 2.75 19.23 20.59
N ALA A 55 1.47 19.10 20.29
CA ALA A 55 0.54 18.30 21.09
C ALA A 55 0.89 16.80 21.13
N ALA A 56 1.60 16.28 20.12
CA ALA A 56 1.99 14.87 20.04
C ALA A 56 3.36 14.58 20.70
N LEU A 57 4.21 15.59 20.94
CA LEU A 57 5.54 15.39 21.53
C LEU A 57 5.56 14.70 22.91
N PRO A 58 4.56 14.86 23.81
CA PRO A 58 4.52 14.12 25.07
C PRO A 58 4.47 12.59 24.93
N ALA A 59 4.12 12.06 23.75
CA ALA A 59 4.13 10.62 23.49
C ALA A 59 5.54 10.06 23.20
N LEU A 60 6.56 10.90 23.08
CA LEU A 60 7.95 10.47 22.95
C LEU A 60 8.47 9.86 24.25
N LYS A 61 9.38 8.89 24.14
CA LYS A 61 9.99 8.24 25.31
C LYS A 61 10.90 9.19 26.11
N ALA A 62 11.54 10.11 25.42
CA ALA A 62 12.37 11.17 25.98
C ALA A 62 11.92 12.52 25.42
N GLN A 63 12.22 13.61 26.14
CA GLN A 63 11.97 14.95 25.63
C GLN A 63 12.62 15.14 24.26
N ALA A 64 11.89 15.73 23.31
CA ALA A 64 12.44 16.05 22.00
C ALA A 64 13.66 16.96 22.14
N GLU A 65 14.72 16.65 21.40
CA GLU A 65 15.99 17.35 21.48
C GLU A 65 16.13 18.39 20.36
N ASP A 66 16.39 19.65 20.73
CA ASP A 66 16.56 20.73 19.75
C ASP A 66 17.88 20.55 18.99
N ALA A 67 17.79 20.27 17.69
CA ALA A 67 18.96 20.06 16.83
C ALA A 67 19.90 21.28 16.74
N ARG A 68 19.42 22.48 17.09
CA ARG A 68 20.16 23.76 16.99
C ARG A 68 20.69 24.27 18.33
N ARG A 69 20.39 23.63 19.47
CA ARG A 69 20.85 24.08 20.79
C ARG A 69 21.61 23.01 21.54
N TRP A 70 22.59 23.39 22.37
CA TRP A 70 23.27 22.48 23.30
C TRP A 70 23.38 23.17 24.67
N HIS A 71 22.82 22.56 25.72
CA HIS A 71 22.73 23.16 27.05
C HIS A 71 22.13 24.59 27.03
N GLY A 72 21.11 24.81 26.20
CA GLY A 72 20.45 26.12 26.04
C GLY A 72 21.13 27.09 25.07
N LEU A 73 22.38 26.84 24.67
CA LEU A 73 23.14 27.71 23.77
C LEU A 73 22.92 27.34 22.30
N ALA A 74 22.77 28.33 21.43
CA ALA A 74 22.67 28.11 19.99
C ALA A 74 23.98 27.56 19.41
N ILE A 75 23.89 26.47 18.66
CA ILE A 75 25.03 25.86 17.98
C ILE A 75 25.18 26.55 16.61
N PRO A 76 26.39 27.04 16.26
CA PRO A 76 26.68 27.55 14.93
C PRO A 76 26.23 26.58 13.85
N ASN A 77 25.90 27.10 12.65
CA ASN A 77 25.50 26.27 11.51
C ASN A 77 26.68 25.53 10.86
N TRP A 78 27.57 24.98 11.68
CA TRP A 78 28.71 24.18 11.25
C TRP A 78 28.27 22.73 11.17
N ARG A 79 28.28 22.20 9.94
CA ARG A 79 27.72 20.87 9.63
C ARG A 79 28.28 19.77 10.51
N GLY A 80 29.60 19.75 10.73
CA GLY A 80 30.27 18.74 11.55
C GLY A 80 29.87 18.78 13.03
N LEU A 81 29.69 19.97 13.61
CA LEU A 81 29.30 20.13 15.02
C LEU A 81 27.88 19.63 15.26
N ARG A 82 26.92 20.05 14.43
CA ARG A 82 25.51 19.63 14.58
C ARG A 82 25.34 18.11 14.40
N GLN A 83 26.00 17.51 13.42
CA GLN A 83 26.00 16.06 13.24
C GLN A 83 26.66 15.31 14.40
N SER A 84 27.78 15.84 14.91
CA SER A 84 28.48 15.24 16.05
C SER A 84 27.64 15.26 17.32
N ARG A 85 26.91 16.37 17.56
CA ARG A 85 25.94 16.46 18.66
C ARG A 85 24.80 15.47 18.48
N GLN A 86 24.14 15.49 17.32
CA GLN A 86 23.02 14.60 17.03
C GLN A 86 23.40 13.14 17.31
N ARG A 87 24.60 12.73 16.86
CA ARG A 87 25.16 11.41 17.16
C ARG A 87 25.38 11.18 18.65
N ARG A 88 25.95 12.15 19.38
CA ARG A 88 26.23 12.02 20.82
C ARG A 88 24.93 11.84 21.61
N VAL A 89 23.89 12.61 21.29
CA VAL A 89 22.57 12.50 21.91
C VAL A 89 21.94 11.15 21.58
N ALA A 90 21.87 10.77 20.30
CA ALA A 90 21.24 9.51 19.89
C ALA A 90 21.92 8.27 20.49
N ARG A 91 23.24 8.30 20.76
CA ARG A 91 23.96 7.20 21.43
C ARG A 91 23.49 6.94 22.86
N GLN A 92 22.89 7.92 23.53
CA GLN A 92 22.36 7.76 24.89
C GLN A 92 21.07 6.94 24.92
N TRP A 93 20.42 6.76 23.77
CA TRP A 93 19.12 6.10 23.66
C TRP A 93 19.19 4.67 23.09
N ASP A 94 20.39 4.20 22.74
CA ASP A 94 20.63 2.85 22.18
C ASP A 94 19.64 2.54 21.03
N ILE A 95 19.56 3.45 20.05
CA ILE A 95 18.60 3.40 18.95
C ILE A 95 18.75 2.13 18.09
N ASP A 96 17.63 1.43 17.84
CA ASP A 96 17.60 0.23 16.99
C ASP A 96 17.40 0.59 15.52
N THR A 97 16.59 1.61 15.22
CA THR A 97 16.28 2.02 13.85
C THR A 97 16.20 3.55 13.72
N VAL A 98 16.82 4.08 12.67
CA VAL A 98 16.70 5.46 12.22
C VAL A 98 15.75 5.49 11.01
N LEU A 99 14.60 6.13 11.19
CA LEU A 99 13.57 6.25 10.15
C LEU A 99 13.59 7.64 9.53
N SER A 100 13.91 7.73 8.25
CA SER A 100 13.93 8.96 7.45
C SER A 100 12.61 9.20 6.74
N TRP A 101 11.97 10.33 7.03
CA TRP A 101 10.63 10.68 6.57
C TRP A 101 10.73 11.63 5.38
N ASN A 102 10.53 11.11 4.16
CA ASN A 102 10.36 11.91 2.95
C ASN A 102 11.51 12.91 2.65
N ARG A 103 12.72 12.64 3.16
CA ARG A 103 13.94 13.43 2.93
C ARG A 103 14.67 12.92 1.69
N PHE A 104 13.98 12.93 0.55
CA PHE A 104 14.48 12.37 -0.71
C PHE A 104 15.84 12.97 -1.09
N GLY A 105 16.81 12.11 -1.43
CA GLY A 105 18.17 12.50 -1.80
C GLY A 105 19.12 12.83 -0.64
N ASP A 106 18.69 12.69 0.62
CA ASP A 106 19.51 12.97 1.79
C ASP A 106 20.11 11.68 2.39
N PRO A 107 21.43 11.39 2.24
CA PRO A 107 22.05 10.19 2.78
C PRO A 107 22.36 10.28 4.29
N ARG A 108 22.24 11.46 4.90
CA ARG A 108 22.68 11.69 6.30
C ARG A 108 21.96 10.79 7.32
N PRO A 109 20.65 10.50 7.22
CA PRO A 109 19.99 9.57 8.14
C PRO A 109 20.59 8.16 8.08
N ALA A 110 20.97 7.67 6.90
CA ALA A 110 21.65 6.39 6.74
C ALA A 110 23.05 6.41 7.39
N GLN A 111 23.84 7.45 7.12
CA GLN A 111 25.16 7.63 7.73
C GLN A 111 25.09 7.74 9.28
N LEU A 112 24.03 8.36 9.81
CA LEU A 112 23.78 8.41 11.24
C LEU A 112 23.50 7.00 11.79
N ALA A 113 22.62 6.24 11.14
CA ALA A 113 22.29 4.87 11.54
C ALA A 113 23.54 3.98 11.59
N GLN A 114 24.36 4.02 10.54
CA GLN A 114 25.63 3.29 10.47
C GLN A 114 26.55 3.62 11.65
N ARG A 115 26.66 4.90 12.03
CA ARG A 115 27.50 5.36 13.17
C ARG A 115 26.94 5.01 14.55
N LEU A 116 25.67 4.66 14.61
CA LEU A 116 24.97 4.18 15.81
C LEU A 116 24.95 2.64 15.87
N GLY A 117 25.32 1.93 14.79
CA GLY A 117 25.06 0.50 14.68
C GLY A 117 23.57 0.17 14.55
N ALA A 118 22.77 1.16 14.16
CA ALA A 118 21.32 1.05 14.00
C ALA A 118 20.96 0.78 12.53
N ARG A 119 19.76 0.25 12.32
CA ARG A 119 19.21 0.10 10.98
C ARG A 119 18.78 1.44 10.39
N SER A 120 19.01 1.62 9.10
CA SER A 120 18.56 2.77 8.31
C SER A 120 17.34 2.43 7.46
N VAL A 121 16.27 3.20 7.61
CA VAL A 121 15.05 3.04 6.81
C VAL A 121 14.66 4.37 6.20
N TYR A 122 14.49 4.40 4.88
CA TYR A 122 13.93 5.55 4.17
C TYR A 122 12.45 5.32 3.88
N TRP A 123 11.59 6.32 4.08
CA TRP A 123 10.17 6.23 3.76
C TRP A 123 9.73 7.35 2.80
N GLU A 124 9.48 6.96 1.55
CA GLU A 124 9.01 7.81 0.45
C GLU A 124 7.51 8.10 0.54
N ARG A 125 7.17 9.40 0.57
CA ARG A 125 5.79 9.87 0.72
C ARG A 125 5.42 11.00 -0.23
N GLY A 126 6.14 11.13 -1.34
CA GLY A 126 5.85 12.06 -2.42
C GLY A 126 6.95 13.06 -2.75
N ALA A 127 8.07 13.06 -2.02
CA ALA A 127 9.23 13.92 -2.26
C ALA A 127 9.95 13.62 -3.58
N ALA A 128 9.88 12.38 -4.07
CA ALA A 128 10.56 11.97 -5.32
C ALA A 128 10.13 12.76 -6.57
N TRP A 129 8.94 13.38 -6.57
CA TRP A 129 8.45 14.25 -7.66
C TRP A 129 8.82 15.72 -7.46
N PHE A 130 9.63 16.09 -6.47
CA PHE A 130 10.12 17.48 -6.36
C PHE A 130 11.60 17.61 -6.74
N ALA A 131 12.28 16.48 -6.99
CA ALA A 131 13.67 16.46 -7.42
C ALA A 131 13.77 16.77 -8.92
N ARG A 132 13.78 18.06 -9.31
CA ARG A 132 13.78 18.42 -10.74
C ARG A 132 15.11 18.21 -11.46
N HIS A 133 16.22 18.59 -10.84
CA HIS A 133 17.51 18.73 -11.53
C HIS A 133 18.69 18.04 -10.82
N ARG A 134 18.44 17.30 -9.74
CA ARG A 134 19.48 16.56 -9.01
C ARG A 134 19.09 15.09 -8.93
N VAL A 135 19.82 14.26 -9.68
CA VAL A 135 19.88 12.83 -9.40
C VAL A 135 20.32 12.70 -7.93
N PRO A 136 19.61 11.92 -7.10
CA PRO A 136 20.04 11.63 -5.76
C PRO A 136 21.47 11.08 -5.74
N ASP A 137 22.21 11.42 -4.70
CA ASP A 137 23.55 10.88 -4.48
C ASP A 137 23.50 9.34 -4.46
N VAL A 138 24.55 8.67 -4.94
CA VAL A 138 24.70 7.22 -4.83
C VAL A 138 24.61 6.77 -3.38
N ASP A 139 25.13 7.59 -2.44
CA ASP A 139 25.01 7.35 -1.01
C ASP A 139 23.55 7.31 -0.55
N PHE A 140 22.65 8.05 -1.18
CA PHE A 140 21.22 7.97 -0.89
C PHE A 140 20.58 6.76 -1.57
N LEU A 141 20.96 6.44 -2.80
CA LEU A 141 20.35 5.36 -3.60
C LEU A 141 20.67 3.95 -3.08
N SER A 142 21.80 3.78 -2.39
CA SER A 142 22.22 2.51 -1.81
C SER A 142 22.52 2.55 -0.31
N GLY A 143 22.45 3.70 0.35
CA GLY A 143 22.87 3.83 1.75
C GLY A 143 21.86 3.33 2.78
N PHE A 144 20.59 3.14 2.42
CA PHE A 144 19.57 2.66 3.37
C PHE A 144 19.42 1.13 3.33
N ASP A 145 19.28 0.50 4.50
CA ASP A 145 19.02 -0.95 4.62
C ASP A 145 17.64 -1.33 4.06
N ARG A 146 16.71 -0.38 4.04
CA ARG A 146 15.36 -0.57 3.50
C ARG A 146 14.76 0.73 3.00
N TYR A 147 14.02 0.62 1.90
CA TYR A 147 13.17 1.69 1.37
C TYR A 147 11.71 1.29 1.55
N LEU A 148 10.92 2.20 2.10
CA LEU A 148 9.47 2.09 2.22
C LEU A 148 8.82 3.08 1.26
N ALA A 149 7.68 2.71 0.72
CA ALA A 149 6.89 3.55 -0.17
C ALA A 149 5.42 3.50 0.24
N ASN A 150 4.73 4.64 0.20
CA ASN A 150 3.29 4.69 0.49
C ASN A 150 2.43 3.90 -0.52
N SER A 151 2.95 3.71 -1.72
CA SER A 151 2.22 3.21 -2.89
C SER A 151 3.19 2.58 -3.89
N LYS A 152 2.66 1.79 -4.83
CA LYS A 152 3.41 1.31 -5.99
C LYS A 152 3.95 2.47 -6.81
N ALA A 153 3.20 3.57 -6.93
CA ALA A 153 3.69 4.77 -7.61
C ALA A 153 4.95 5.36 -6.96
N CYS A 154 4.97 5.49 -5.63
CA CYS A 154 6.16 5.91 -4.89
C CYS A 154 7.34 4.96 -5.12
N ALA A 155 7.09 3.64 -5.11
CA ALA A 155 8.12 2.65 -5.38
C ALA A 155 8.65 2.73 -6.82
N ALA A 156 7.77 2.93 -7.80
CA ALA A 156 8.14 3.11 -9.20
C ALA A 156 9.00 4.37 -9.40
N MET A 157 8.67 5.47 -8.73
CA MET A 157 9.48 6.68 -8.74
C MET A 157 10.85 6.48 -8.10
N LEU A 158 10.94 5.78 -6.97
CA LEU A 158 12.24 5.46 -6.37
C LEU A 158 13.11 4.62 -7.31
N ARG A 159 12.52 3.63 -8.00
CA ARG A 159 13.24 2.84 -9.02
C ARG A 159 13.67 3.69 -10.21
N HIS A 160 12.81 4.60 -10.66
CA HIS A 160 13.14 5.55 -11.73
C HIS A 160 14.36 6.40 -11.38
N TRP A 161 14.50 6.79 -10.12
CA TRP A 161 15.66 7.51 -9.61
C TRP A 161 16.91 6.63 -9.37
N GLY A 162 16.81 5.31 -9.52
CA GLY A 162 17.95 4.38 -9.44
C GLY A 162 18.07 3.60 -8.14
N VAL A 163 17.05 3.61 -7.26
CA VAL A 163 17.03 2.73 -6.08
C VAL A 163 16.91 1.28 -6.54
N LYS A 164 17.96 0.49 -6.31
CA LYS A 164 18.01 -0.95 -6.66
C LYS A 164 17.65 -1.87 -5.49
N ALA A 165 17.72 -1.35 -4.26
CA ALA A 165 17.38 -2.10 -3.06
C ALA A 165 15.88 -2.46 -3.02
N PRO A 166 15.49 -3.52 -2.29
CA PRO A 166 14.08 -3.86 -2.09
C PRO A 166 13.28 -2.68 -1.53
N ILE A 167 12.14 -2.42 -2.17
CA ILE A 167 11.20 -1.36 -1.78
C ILE A 167 9.91 -2.03 -1.32
N GLU A 168 9.55 -1.81 -0.05
CA GLU A 168 8.37 -2.38 0.57
C GLU A 168 7.23 -1.35 0.59
N ILE A 169 6.01 -1.78 0.29
CA ILE A 169 4.85 -0.90 0.38
C ILE A 169 4.35 -0.86 1.82
N CYS A 170 4.29 0.34 2.38
CA CYS A 170 3.69 0.63 3.69
C CYS A 170 2.64 1.73 3.50
N ARG A 171 1.41 1.30 3.17
CA ARG A 171 0.27 2.21 2.93
C ARG A 171 -0.04 3.01 4.19
N PRO A 172 -0.27 4.34 4.09
CA PRO A 172 -0.71 5.14 5.21
C PRO A 172 -2.02 4.64 5.83
N GLY A 173 -2.06 4.57 7.15
CA GLY A 173 -3.31 4.45 7.89
C GLY A 173 -4.06 5.78 7.88
N ILE A 174 -5.38 5.71 7.88
CA ILE A 174 -6.25 6.88 8.06
C ILE A 174 -6.68 6.94 9.50
N ARG A 175 -6.92 8.16 9.99
CA ARG A 175 -7.41 8.44 11.34
C ARG A 175 -8.60 7.52 11.67
N SER A 176 -8.37 6.60 12.62
CA SER A 176 -9.27 5.53 13.06
C SER A 176 -10.59 6.02 13.65
N GLU A 177 -10.68 7.31 14.00
CA GLU A 177 -11.86 7.94 14.59
C GLU A 177 -13.01 8.16 13.58
N ARG A 178 -12.77 8.03 12.26
CA ARG A 178 -13.75 8.35 11.20
C ARG A 178 -14.63 7.18 10.76
N ALA A 179 -14.14 5.96 10.88
CA ALA A 179 -14.76 4.76 10.33
C ALA A 179 -15.84 4.08 11.21
N PRO A 180 -15.78 4.08 12.57
CA PRO A 180 -16.62 3.16 13.35
C PRO A 180 -18.12 3.45 13.33
N SER A 181 -18.53 4.69 13.04
CA SER A 181 -19.94 5.13 13.08
C SER A 181 -20.47 5.62 11.73
N ALA A 182 -19.65 5.62 10.68
CA ALA A 182 -20.05 6.09 9.37
C ALA A 182 -21.06 5.12 8.74
N GLN A 183 -22.22 5.65 8.33
CA GLN A 183 -23.27 4.90 7.66
C GLN A 183 -23.24 5.17 6.15
N ALA A 184 -23.74 4.21 5.38
CA ALA A 184 -23.91 4.39 3.94
C ALA A 184 -24.78 5.61 3.68
N ARG A 185 -24.28 6.51 2.84
CA ARG A 185 -24.93 7.76 2.45
C ARG A 185 -25.97 7.50 1.37
N ALA A 186 -26.93 8.41 1.28
CA ALA A 186 -27.89 8.50 0.18
C ALA A 186 -27.83 9.89 -0.42
N LEU A 187 -28.14 10.00 -1.71
CA LEU A 187 -28.37 11.30 -2.33
C LEU A 187 -29.70 11.86 -1.86
N ASP A 188 -29.70 13.17 -1.62
CA ASP A 188 -30.89 13.95 -1.35
C ASP A 188 -31.29 14.69 -2.63
N GLY A 189 -32.27 14.14 -3.35
CA GLY A 189 -32.76 14.73 -4.60
C GLY A 189 -33.51 16.05 -4.43
N SER A 190 -33.73 16.53 -3.20
CA SER A 190 -34.38 17.82 -2.94
C SER A 190 -33.41 19.01 -2.95
N ARG A 191 -32.10 18.74 -3.05
CA ARG A 191 -31.06 19.77 -3.09
C ARG A 191 -30.06 19.54 -4.23
N PRO A 192 -29.32 20.58 -4.65
CA PRO A 192 -28.25 20.42 -5.62
C PRO A 192 -27.19 19.40 -5.18
N LEU A 193 -26.63 18.68 -6.17
CA LEU A 193 -25.50 17.78 -5.98
C LEU A 193 -24.29 18.58 -5.47
N THR A 194 -23.67 18.15 -4.38
CA THR A 194 -22.54 18.87 -3.80
C THR A 194 -21.23 18.13 -4.06
N LEU A 195 -20.38 18.72 -4.90
CA LEU A 195 -19.03 18.23 -5.16
C LEU A 195 -18.06 18.79 -4.11
N GLY A 196 -17.07 17.98 -3.74
CA GLY A 196 -15.97 18.40 -2.88
C GLY A 196 -14.63 18.36 -3.60
N PHE A 197 -13.82 19.40 -3.44
CA PHE A 197 -12.40 19.40 -3.77
C PHE A 197 -11.59 19.81 -2.53
N CYS A 198 -10.72 18.93 -2.05
CA CYS A 198 -9.93 19.16 -0.84
C CYS A 198 -8.43 18.94 -1.11
N ALA A 199 -7.62 20.00 -1.04
CA ALA A 199 -6.18 19.92 -1.25
C ALA A 199 -5.44 21.14 -0.69
N ARG A 200 -4.11 21.04 -0.57
CA ARG A 200 -3.28 22.26 -0.63
C ARG A 200 -3.41 22.79 -2.06
N LEU A 201 -3.87 24.03 -2.23
CA LEU A 201 -4.20 24.60 -3.55
C LEU A 201 -2.91 24.92 -4.34
N GLN A 202 -2.29 23.87 -4.84
CA GLN A 202 -1.17 23.89 -5.77
C GLN A 202 -1.69 23.48 -7.16
N SER A 203 -1.08 24.02 -8.20
CA SER A 203 -1.59 23.90 -9.57
C SER A 203 -1.76 22.45 -10.04
N PHE A 204 -0.81 21.58 -9.66
CA PHE A 204 -0.84 20.15 -9.97
C PHE A 204 -1.94 19.34 -9.26
N LYS A 205 -2.71 19.95 -8.35
CA LYS A 205 -3.86 19.29 -7.71
C LYS A 205 -5.12 19.32 -8.56
N GLY A 206 -5.11 20.02 -9.70
CA GLY A 206 -6.20 19.95 -10.68
C GLY A 206 -7.44 20.77 -10.33
N GLY A 207 -7.33 21.79 -9.46
CA GLY A 207 -8.48 22.63 -9.10
C GLY A 207 -9.14 23.31 -10.31
N VAL A 208 -8.34 23.65 -11.33
CA VAL A 208 -8.82 24.15 -12.63
C VAL A 208 -9.77 23.15 -13.30
N LEU A 209 -9.40 21.87 -13.32
CA LEU A 209 -10.21 20.81 -13.95
C LEU A 209 -11.55 20.62 -13.22
N VAL A 210 -11.58 20.76 -11.88
CA VAL A 210 -12.83 20.64 -11.12
C VAL A 210 -13.79 21.79 -11.44
N LEU A 211 -13.29 23.02 -11.61
CA LEU A 211 -14.12 24.16 -12.01
C LEU A 211 -14.69 24.00 -13.42
N HIS A 212 -13.89 23.49 -14.37
CA HIS A 212 -14.38 23.16 -15.70
C HIS A 212 -15.39 22.01 -15.67
N ALA A 213 -15.18 20.97 -14.86
CA ALA A 213 -16.15 19.90 -14.69
C ALA A 213 -17.49 20.42 -14.12
N LEU A 214 -17.45 21.38 -13.19
CA LEU A 214 -18.64 22.06 -12.69
C LEU A 214 -19.36 22.86 -13.80
N ARG A 215 -18.60 23.51 -14.69
CA ARG A 215 -19.14 24.18 -15.88
C ARG A 215 -19.82 23.17 -16.82
N GLU A 216 -19.22 22.02 -17.07
CA GLU A 216 -19.81 20.96 -17.90
C GLU A 216 -21.11 20.40 -17.29
N LEU A 217 -21.14 20.19 -15.97
CA LEU A 217 -22.39 19.80 -15.31
C LEU A 217 -23.49 20.86 -15.50
N ARG A 218 -23.13 22.15 -15.41
CA ARG A 218 -24.08 23.24 -15.67
C ARG A 218 -24.56 23.24 -17.13
N SER A 219 -23.68 23.05 -18.11
CA SER A 219 -24.05 23.01 -19.54
C SER A 219 -24.99 21.85 -19.87
N LEU A 220 -24.86 20.73 -19.14
CA LEU A 220 -25.75 19.57 -19.19
C LEU A 220 -27.07 19.76 -18.42
N GLY A 221 -27.32 20.94 -17.84
CA GLY A 221 -28.55 21.24 -17.09
C GLY A 221 -28.59 20.65 -15.68
N ILE A 222 -27.45 20.23 -15.13
CA ILE A 222 -27.37 19.61 -13.80
C ILE A 222 -27.21 20.69 -12.72
N GLU A 223 -28.05 20.65 -11.70
CA GLU A 223 -27.91 21.48 -10.51
C GLU A 223 -26.83 20.91 -9.57
N ALA A 224 -25.62 21.44 -9.69
CA ALA A 224 -24.49 21.09 -8.85
C ALA A 224 -23.80 22.33 -8.27
N ARG A 225 -23.18 22.17 -7.10
CA ARG A 225 -22.31 23.16 -6.44
C ARG A 225 -20.99 22.52 -6.03
N LEU A 226 -19.96 23.33 -5.83
CA LEU A 226 -18.61 22.90 -5.45
C LEU A 226 -18.18 23.53 -4.13
N LEU A 227 -17.75 22.71 -3.19
CA LEU A 227 -17.03 23.13 -1.99
C LEU A 227 -15.52 22.93 -2.19
N VAL A 228 -14.74 23.98 -2.01
CA VAL A 228 -13.28 23.97 -2.10
C VAL A 228 -12.67 24.12 -0.70
N ALA A 229 -12.11 23.05 -0.17
CA ALA A 229 -11.42 23.03 1.12
C ALA A 229 -9.90 23.07 0.93
N GLY A 230 -9.25 23.95 1.70
CA GLY A 230 -7.81 24.16 1.68
C GLY A 230 -7.40 25.54 1.22
N ASP A 231 -6.09 25.76 1.20
CA ASP A 231 -5.48 27.03 0.84
C ASP A 231 -4.14 26.80 0.11
N GLY A 232 -3.62 27.82 -0.55
CA GLY A 232 -2.41 27.74 -1.32
C GLY A 232 -2.29 28.82 -2.41
N PRO A 233 -1.17 28.83 -3.13
CA PRO A 233 -0.88 29.84 -4.15
C PRO A 233 -1.95 29.95 -5.24
N GLU A 234 -2.67 28.86 -5.55
CA GLU A 234 -3.70 28.85 -6.59
C GLU A 234 -5.03 29.47 -6.16
N ARG A 235 -5.24 29.82 -4.89
CA ARG A 235 -6.55 30.25 -4.39
C ARG A 235 -7.13 31.41 -5.20
N ALA A 236 -6.36 32.49 -5.35
CA ALA A 236 -6.82 33.68 -6.07
C ALA A 236 -7.09 33.40 -7.56
N HIS A 237 -6.25 32.57 -8.18
CA HIS A 237 -6.44 32.14 -9.57
C HIS A 237 -7.72 31.31 -9.76
N LEU A 238 -7.98 30.35 -8.87
CA LEU A 238 -9.19 29.52 -8.91
C LEU A 238 -10.46 30.36 -8.68
N GLN A 239 -10.42 31.36 -7.80
CA GLN A 239 -11.53 32.28 -7.60
C GLN A 239 -11.80 33.10 -8.87
N ALA A 240 -10.76 33.68 -9.48
CA ALA A 240 -10.90 34.42 -10.74
C ALA A 240 -11.39 33.52 -11.89
N LEU A 241 -10.90 32.28 -11.98
CA LEU A 241 -11.35 31.31 -12.96
C LEU A 241 -12.83 30.94 -12.76
N SER A 242 -13.27 30.73 -11.52
CA SER A 242 -14.69 30.44 -11.24
C SER A 242 -15.63 31.55 -11.72
N ALA A 243 -15.22 32.81 -11.62
CA ALA A 243 -15.96 33.95 -12.16
C ALA A 243 -15.95 33.98 -13.70
N ARG A 244 -14.79 33.71 -14.33
CA ARG A 244 -14.69 33.63 -15.80
C ARG A 244 -15.53 32.50 -16.40
N LEU A 245 -15.67 31.39 -15.69
CA LEU A 245 -16.49 30.25 -16.09
C LEU A 245 -17.96 30.40 -15.70
N ASP A 246 -18.34 31.52 -15.05
CA ASP A 246 -19.70 31.80 -14.59
C ASP A 246 -20.25 30.67 -13.69
N VAL A 247 -19.41 30.21 -12.74
CA VAL A 247 -19.76 29.20 -11.72
C VAL A 247 -19.38 29.65 -10.31
N ASN A 248 -19.05 30.92 -10.12
CA ASN A 248 -18.66 31.47 -8.82
C ASN A 248 -19.83 31.49 -7.82
N ASP A 249 -21.06 31.70 -8.27
CA ASP A 249 -22.30 31.59 -7.48
C ASP A 249 -22.55 30.15 -6.97
N ARG A 250 -21.94 29.17 -7.64
CA ARG A 250 -22.01 27.74 -7.32
C ARG A 250 -20.75 27.20 -6.63
N THR A 251 -19.77 28.06 -6.32
CA THR A 251 -18.48 27.65 -5.76
C THR A 251 -18.21 28.32 -4.41
N GLU A 252 -18.00 27.54 -3.35
CA GLU A 252 -17.69 28.03 -2.01
C GLU A 252 -16.25 27.68 -1.60
N PHE A 253 -15.42 28.70 -1.38
CA PHE A 253 -14.03 28.53 -0.96
C PHE A 253 -13.88 28.61 0.57
N LEU A 254 -13.83 27.45 1.23
CA LEU A 254 -13.82 27.31 2.69
C LEU A 254 -12.49 27.72 3.35
N GLY A 255 -11.40 27.74 2.59
CA GLY A 255 -10.06 27.95 3.15
C GLY A 255 -9.53 26.75 3.94
N ARG A 256 -8.46 26.98 4.70
CA ARG A 256 -7.80 25.93 5.48
C ARG A 256 -8.69 25.51 6.65
N LEU A 257 -9.06 24.22 6.68
CA LEU A 257 -9.83 23.63 7.76
C LEU A 257 -8.92 22.86 8.71
N ASP A 258 -9.05 23.10 10.01
CA ASP A 258 -8.41 22.29 11.05
C ASP A 258 -9.17 20.98 11.26
N ASP A 259 -10.50 21.05 11.20
CA ASP A 259 -11.41 19.90 11.14
C ASP A 259 -12.10 19.81 9.77
N THR A 260 -11.76 18.76 9.02
CA THR A 260 -12.31 18.49 7.69
C THR A 260 -13.67 17.78 7.73
N ASP A 261 -14.15 17.36 8.90
CA ASP A 261 -15.41 16.61 9.02
C ASP A 261 -16.61 17.51 8.67
N SER A 262 -16.53 18.80 9.01
CA SER A 262 -17.45 19.85 8.54
C SER A 262 -17.53 19.97 7.01
N PHE A 263 -16.45 19.67 6.29
CA PHE A 263 -16.43 19.62 4.83
C PHE A 263 -17.01 18.32 4.30
N TYR A 264 -16.51 17.17 4.78
CA TYR A 264 -16.95 15.86 4.28
C TYR A 264 -18.44 15.60 4.52
N SER A 265 -19.00 16.08 5.64
CA SER A 265 -20.44 15.99 5.92
C SER A 265 -21.31 16.72 4.88
N ARG A 266 -20.79 17.76 4.22
CA ARG A 266 -21.55 18.62 3.30
C ARG A 266 -21.47 18.18 1.83
N ILE A 267 -20.58 17.26 1.47
CA ILE A 267 -20.37 16.82 0.08
C ILE A 267 -20.99 15.45 -0.19
N ASP A 268 -21.33 15.20 -1.46
CA ASP A 268 -21.85 13.93 -1.97
C ASP A 268 -20.78 13.15 -2.73
N VAL A 269 -19.94 13.83 -3.53
CA VAL A 269 -18.86 13.21 -4.30
C VAL A 269 -17.58 14.02 -4.12
N LEU A 270 -16.48 13.35 -3.79
CA LEU A 270 -15.16 14.00 -3.81
C LEU A 270 -14.57 13.88 -5.23
N VAL A 271 -14.15 14.99 -5.83
CA VAL A 271 -13.49 15.03 -7.13
C VAL A 271 -12.02 15.41 -6.92
N HIS A 272 -11.10 14.54 -7.33
CA HIS A 272 -9.65 14.72 -7.13
C HIS A 272 -8.85 14.46 -8.43
N PRO A 273 -8.86 15.40 -9.39
CA PRO A 273 -8.27 15.22 -10.71
C PRO A 273 -6.81 15.70 -10.73
N ALA A 274 -6.02 15.28 -9.75
CA ALA A 274 -4.63 15.71 -9.64
C ALA A 274 -3.80 15.23 -10.85
N LEU A 275 -2.83 16.03 -11.29
CA LEU A 275 -1.88 15.68 -12.34
C LEU A 275 -0.78 14.73 -11.81
N ARG A 276 -0.57 14.74 -10.49
CA ARG A 276 0.29 13.81 -9.76
C ARG A 276 -0.14 13.68 -8.31
N GLU A 277 -0.22 12.44 -7.81
CA GLU A 277 -0.64 12.16 -6.45
C GLU A 277 -0.03 10.85 -5.92
N PRO A 278 0.95 10.92 -5.01
CA PRO A 278 1.68 9.75 -4.51
C PRO A 278 0.79 8.69 -3.85
N TYR A 279 -0.36 9.08 -3.28
CA TYR A 279 -1.29 8.14 -2.64
C TYR A 279 -2.74 8.64 -2.71
N GLY A 280 -3.02 9.82 -2.15
CA GLY A 280 -4.38 10.39 -2.12
C GLY A 280 -5.07 10.23 -0.76
N ASN A 281 -4.46 10.77 0.30
CA ASN A 281 -5.03 10.72 1.66
C ASN A 281 -6.46 11.27 1.71
N VAL A 282 -6.75 12.38 1.01
CA VAL A 282 -8.10 12.98 0.97
C VAL A 282 -9.15 12.08 0.34
N CYS A 283 -8.78 11.30 -0.68
CA CYS A 283 -9.66 10.30 -1.28
C CYS A 283 -9.93 9.17 -0.28
N ALA A 284 -8.89 8.70 0.37
CA ALA A 284 -8.98 7.66 1.37
C ALA A 284 -9.87 8.08 2.56
N GLU A 285 -9.76 9.35 2.98
CA GLU A 285 -10.58 9.96 4.03
C GLU A 285 -12.06 10.05 3.63
N ALA A 286 -12.36 10.46 2.39
CA ALA A 286 -13.72 10.49 1.85
C ALA A 286 -14.34 9.08 1.80
N LEU A 287 -13.59 8.08 1.33
CA LEU A 287 -14.05 6.70 1.27
C LEU A 287 -14.37 6.14 2.66
N SER A 288 -13.57 6.49 3.67
CA SER A 288 -13.82 6.13 5.08
C SER A 288 -15.12 6.70 5.64
N LEU A 289 -15.70 7.72 5.00
CA LEU A 289 -16.96 8.36 5.36
C LEU A 289 -18.11 7.98 4.40
N GLY A 290 -17.90 6.98 3.55
CA GLY A 290 -18.88 6.51 2.57
C GLY A 290 -19.15 7.52 1.45
N ILE A 291 -18.21 8.42 1.17
CA ILE A 291 -18.29 9.39 0.07
C ILE A 291 -17.57 8.78 -1.13
N PRO A 292 -18.27 8.47 -2.23
CA PRO A 292 -17.62 8.00 -3.45
C PRO A 292 -16.66 9.04 -4.03
N VAL A 293 -15.60 8.57 -4.70
CA VAL A 293 -14.54 9.43 -5.23
C VAL A 293 -14.46 9.34 -6.75
N VAL A 294 -14.40 10.48 -7.43
CA VAL A 294 -13.93 10.59 -8.81
C VAL A 294 -12.49 11.08 -8.77
N ALA A 295 -11.53 10.29 -9.26
CA ALA A 295 -10.11 10.61 -9.19
C ALA A 295 -9.44 10.46 -10.56
N ALA A 296 -8.35 11.19 -10.80
CA ALA A 296 -7.49 10.91 -11.94
C ALA A 296 -6.81 9.53 -11.77
N ALA A 297 -6.72 8.75 -12.85
CA ALA A 297 -5.97 7.50 -12.88
C ALA A 297 -4.47 7.77 -13.06
N VAL A 298 -3.86 8.39 -12.04
CA VAL A 298 -2.43 8.73 -12.02
C VAL A 298 -1.81 8.38 -10.68
N ASP A 299 -0.52 8.01 -10.72
CA ASP A 299 0.28 7.67 -9.56
C ASP A 299 -0.46 6.69 -8.61
N GLY A 300 -0.59 7.03 -7.33
CA GLY A 300 -1.14 6.15 -6.31
C GLY A 300 -2.66 6.18 -6.19
N LEU A 301 -3.37 7.03 -6.96
CA LEU A 301 -4.82 7.19 -6.81
C LEU A 301 -5.61 5.92 -7.10
N PRO A 302 -5.31 5.13 -8.16
CA PRO A 302 -5.96 3.83 -8.37
C PRO A 302 -5.61 2.75 -7.35
N GLU A 303 -4.65 2.99 -6.44
CA GLU A 303 -4.40 2.09 -5.31
C GLU A 303 -5.32 2.40 -4.12
N VAL A 304 -5.89 3.60 -4.08
CA VAL A 304 -6.81 4.06 -3.05
C VAL A 304 -8.26 3.82 -3.50
N VAL A 305 -8.61 4.29 -4.69
CA VAL A 305 -9.95 4.19 -5.28
C VAL A 305 -10.04 2.92 -6.13
N ASP A 306 -10.97 2.03 -5.79
CA ASP A 306 -11.33 0.83 -6.56
C ASP A 306 -12.36 1.22 -7.63
N HIS A 307 -11.88 1.32 -8.88
CA HIS A 307 -12.66 1.73 -10.03
C HIS A 307 -13.95 0.89 -10.17
N GLU A 308 -15.08 1.55 -10.41
CA GLU A 308 -16.44 1.00 -10.50
C GLU A 308 -17.01 0.37 -9.21
N ARG A 309 -16.21 0.32 -8.14
CA ARG A 309 -16.65 -0.26 -6.86
C ARG A 309 -16.88 0.81 -5.80
N ASP A 310 -15.85 1.59 -5.46
CA ASP A 310 -15.94 2.63 -4.42
C ASP A 310 -15.77 4.06 -4.98
N GLY A 311 -15.49 4.15 -6.29
CA GLY A 311 -15.39 5.39 -7.03
C GLY A 311 -15.08 5.14 -8.51
N LEU A 312 -14.71 6.20 -9.23
CA LEU A 312 -14.28 6.13 -10.63
C LEU A 312 -12.92 6.79 -10.82
N CYS A 313 -11.94 6.01 -11.24
CA CYS A 313 -10.68 6.51 -11.78
C CYS A 313 -10.81 6.87 -13.27
N VAL A 314 -10.57 8.12 -13.63
CA VAL A 314 -10.65 8.62 -15.01
C VAL A 314 -9.25 8.76 -15.59
N VAL A 315 -9.00 8.15 -16.74
CA VAL A 315 -7.68 8.16 -17.39
C VAL A 315 -7.36 9.55 -17.95
N PRO A 316 -6.19 10.13 -17.67
CA PRO A 316 -5.77 11.37 -18.30
C PRO A 316 -5.61 11.23 -19.81
N THR A 317 -6.44 11.95 -20.58
CA THR A 317 -6.47 11.98 -22.04
C THR A 317 -5.96 13.30 -22.63
N LEU A 318 -5.94 14.37 -21.84
CA LEU A 318 -5.44 15.68 -22.24
C LEU A 318 -3.94 15.80 -22.01
N THR A 319 -3.26 16.55 -22.88
CA THR A 319 -1.87 16.94 -22.69
C THR A 319 -1.75 18.07 -21.66
N LEU A 320 -0.51 18.36 -21.23
CA LEU A 320 -0.27 19.54 -20.40
C LEU A 320 -0.49 20.87 -21.15
N ALA A 321 -0.43 20.87 -22.48
CA ALA A 321 -0.75 22.05 -23.28
C ALA A 321 -2.25 22.34 -23.23
N ASP A 322 -3.09 21.31 -23.44
CA ASP A 322 -4.55 21.41 -23.30
C ASP A 322 -4.93 21.86 -21.88
N PHE A 323 -4.25 21.34 -20.85
CA PHE A 323 -4.43 21.80 -19.47
C PHE A 323 -4.12 23.29 -19.29
N ALA A 324 -3.08 23.80 -19.98
CA ALA A 324 -2.74 25.23 -19.94
C ALA A 324 -3.80 26.10 -20.65
N GLU A 325 -4.40 25.62 -21.74
CA GLU A 325 -5.51 26.29 -22.42
C GLU A 325 -6.76 26.42 -21.53
N LEU A 326 -6.98 25.44 -20.64
CA LEU A 326 -8.01 25.51 -19.60
C LEU A 326 -7.65 26.48 -18.46
N GLY A 327 -6.49 27.14 -18.51
CA GLY A 327 -5.98 28.04 -17.48
C GLY A 327 -5.21 27.32 -16.37
N GLY A 328 -4.75 26.09 -16.61
CA GLY A 328 -3.90 25.34 -15.68
C GLY A 328 -2.43 25.76 -15.72
N ASP A 329 -1.71 25.57 -14.62
CA ASP A 329 -0.25 25.73 -14.57
C ASP A 329 0.44 24.39 -14.25
N ALA A 330 1.08 23.78 -15.25
CA ALA A 330 1.85 22.56 -15.07
C ALA A 330 3.33 22.80 -14.67
N SER A 331 3.76 24.07 -14.52
CA SER A 331 5.14 24.41 -14.17
C SER A 331 5.58 23.78 -12.86
N GLY A 332 4.64 23.51 -11.94
CA GLY A 332 4.81 22.84 -10.66
C GLY A 332 5.00 21.31 -10.73
N VAL A 333 4.66 20.69 -11.85
CA VAL A 333 4.63 19.23 -12.05
C VAL A 333 6.02 18.72 -12.45
N TYR A 334 6.46 17.60 -11.86
CA TYR A 334 7.65 16.90 -12.35
C TYR A 334 7.33 16.21 -13.69
N PRO A 335 8.24 16.23 -14.68
CA PRO A 335 7.95 15.75 -16.04
C PRO A 335 7.69 14.23 -16.14
N ARG A 336 7.69 13.51 -15.01
CA ARG A 336 7.40 12.09 -14.95
C ARG A 336 6.41 11.77 -13.84
N VAL A 337 5.48 10.88 -14.13
CA VAL A 337 4.54 10.29 -13.18
C VAL A 337 4.43 8.80 -13.46
N TYR A 338 3.94 8.04 -12.49
CA TYR A 338 3.54 6.66 -12.73
C TYR A 338 2.15 6.66 -13.38
N ARG A 339 2.02 5.96 -14.51
CA ARG A 339 0.76 5.73 -15.23
C ARG A 339 0.29 4.30 -14.91
N PRO A 340 -0.67 4.12 -13.98
CA PRO A 340 -1.08 2.80 -13.50
C PRO A 340 -1.59 1.87 -14.60
N GLU A 341 -2.26 2.43 -15.61
CA GLU A 341 -2.78 1.71 -16.77
C GLU A 341 -1.68 1.20 -17.72
N LEU A 342 -0.49 1.80 -17.67
CA LEU A 342 0.68 1.41 -18.45
C LEU A 342 1.73 0.67 -17.61
N ASP A 343 1.52 0.57 -16.30
CA ASP A 343 2.47 0.10 -15.29
C ASP A 343 3.90 0.64 -15.48
N ARG A 344 4.03 1.93 -15.81
CA ARG A 344 5.34 2.55 -16.09
C ARG A 344 5.40 4.02 -15.72
N ILE A 345 6.62 4.52 -15.64
CA ILE A 345 6.88 5.96 -15.55
C ILE A 345 6.77 6.59 -16.94
N ALA A 346 5.93 7.61 -17.08
CA ALA A 346 5.70 8.33 -18.32
C ALA A 346 5.39 9.81 -18.05
N GLU A 347 5.08 10.57 -19.08
CA GLU A 347 4.72 11.98 -18.95
C GLU A 347 3.34 12.14 -18.29
N PRO A 348 3.16 13.20 -17.48
CA PRO A 348 1.86 13.53 -16.91
C PRO A 348 0.89 13.99 -17.99
N GLY A 349 -0.39 13.68 -17.79
CA GLY A 349 -1.50 14.24 -18.54
C GLY A 349 -2.52 14.88 -17.59
N ALA A 350 -3.54 15.50 -18.16
CA ALA A 350 -4.70 16.00 -17.46
C ALA A 350 -5.94 15.19 -17.84
N VAL A 351 -6.92 15.15 -16.93
CA VAL A 351 -8.21 14.53 -17.22
C VAL A 351 -9.09 15.54 -17.95
N ASP A 352 -9.82 15.08 -18.96
CA ASP A 352 -10.84 15.87 -19.64
C ASP A 352 -11.96 16.27 -18.65
N PRO A 353 -12.28 17.58 -18.50
CA PRO A 353 -13.36 18.04 -17.64
C PRO A 353 -14.73 17.41 -17.94
N LEU A 354 -15.04 17.09 -19.20
CA LEU A 354 -16.29 16.43 -19.56
C LEU A 354 -16.33 15.01 -19.00
N GLN A 355 -15.22 14.26 -19.10
CA GLN A 355 -15.13 12.92 -18.53
C GLN A 355 -15.22 12.92 -17.00
N LEU A 356 -14.71 13.97 -16.34
CA LEU A 356 -14.92 14.17 -14.89
C LEU A 356 -16.41 14.38 -14.58
N ALA A 357 -17.10 15.22 -15.35
CA ALA A 357 -18.53 15.45 -15.17
C ALA A 357 -19.35 14.17 -15.43
N GLU A 358 -19.06 13.43 -16.50
CA GLU A 358 -19.68 12.14 -16.80
C GLU A 358 -19.47 11.11 -15.70
N ALA A 359 -18.26 11.03 -15.12
CA ALA A 359 -17.97 10.15 -14.00
C ALA A 359 -18.78 10.54 -12.75
N VAL A 360 -18.90 11.84 -12.46
CA VAL A 360 -19.76 12.33 -11.37
C VAL A 360 -21.21 11.91 -11.60
N LEU A 361 -21.73 12.10 -12.81
CA LEU A 361 -23.09 11.69 -13.17
C LEU A 361 -23.28 10.17 -13.13
N ALA A 362 -22.27 9.39 -13.52
CA ALA A 362 -22.32 7.94 -13.45
C ALA A 362 -22.44 7.43 -12.00
N ILE A 363 -21.76 8.07 -11.05
CA ILE A 363 -21.91 7.76 -9.62
C ILE A 363 -23.29 8.21 -9.11
N ALA A 364 -23.74 9.40 -9.51
CA ALA A 364 -24.96 10.03 -9.01
C ALA A 364 -26.23 9.71 -9.84
N ALA A 365 -26.15 8.75 -10.77
CA ALA A 365 -27.21 8.47 -11.75
C ALA A 365 -28.56 8.13 -11.09
N ASP A 366 -28.52 7.38 -9.99
CA ASP A 366 -29.68 7.05 -9.18
C ASP A 366 -29.29 6.76 -7.72
N ALA A 367 -30.28 6.84 -6.83
CA ALA A 367 -30.08 6.67 -5.39
C ALA A 367 -29.57 5.27 -4.99
N GLN A 368 -29.97 4.22 -5.70
CA GLN A 368 -29.52 2.85 -5.42
C GLN A 368 -28.06 2.67 -5.84
N ARG A 369 -27.68 3.17 -7.02
CA ARG A 369 -26.30 3.14 -7.50
C ARG A 369 -25.37 3.93 -6.58
N TYR A 370 -25.74 5.15 -6.20
CA TYR A 370 -24.96 5.92 -5.24
C TYR A 370 -24.80 5.19 -3.91
N ARG A 371 -25.89 4.61 -3.37
CA ARG A 371 -25.84 3.84 -2.12
C ARG A 371 -24.88 2.64 -2.22
N ARG A 372 -24.82 1.96 -3.36
CA ARG A 372 -23.85 0.86 -3.59
C ARG A 372 -22.40 1.36 -3.51
N TYR A 373 -22.06 2.46 -4.18
CA TYR A 373 -20.73 3.05 -4.08
C TYR A 373 -20.40 3.44 -2.64
N SER A 374 -21.35 4.06 -1.93
CA SER A 374 -21.16 4.47 -0.53
C SER A 374 -20.90 3.27 0.40
N GLN A 375 -21.67 2.18 0.26
CA GLN A 375 -21.47 0.94 1.01
C GLN A 375 -20.11 0.31 0.70
N ALA A 376 -19.74 0.25 -0.57
CA ALA A 376 -18.47 -0.31 -1.01
C ALA A 376 -17.27 0.52 -0.52
N ALA A 377 -17.41 1.85 -0.47
CA ALA A 377 -16.40 2.76 0.08
C ALA A 377 -16.14 2.47 1.56
N LEU A 378 -17.18 2.34 2.39
CA LEU A 378 -17.04 1.98 3.80
C LEU A 378 -16.40 0.60 3.98
N ALA A 379 -16.88 -0.41 3.25
CA ALA A 379 -16.36 -1.77 3.32
C ALA A 379 -14.90 -1.87 2.85
N GLY A 380 -14.53 -1.11 1.81
CA GLY A 380 -13.16 -1.01 1.32
C GLY A 380 -12.25 -0.31 2.32
N ALA A 381 -12.68 0.82 2.88
CA ALA A 381 -11.89 1.63 3.79
C ALA A 381 -11.53 0.92 5.09
N ALA A 382 -12.48 0.18 5.68
CA ALA A 382 -12.25 -0.60 6.90
C ALA A 382 -11.08 -1.59 6.78
N ASN A 383 -10.86 -2.13 5.58
CA ASN A 383 -9.78 -3.07 5.30
C ASN A 383 -8.50 -2.37 4.80
N LYS A 384 -8.63 -1.42 3.88
CA LYS A 384 -7.48 -0.80 3.19
C LYS A 384 -6.72 0.20 4.07
N PHE A 385 -7.43 0.89 4.97
CA PHE A 385 -6.92 2.11 5.60
C PHE A 385 -6.87 2.06 7.14
N SER A 386 -7.05 0.87 7.72
CA SER A 386 -7.01 0.64 9.15
C SER A 386 -5.69 1.13 9.76
N TYR A 387 -5.79 2.05 10.74
CA TYR A 387 -4.62 2.58 11.43
C TYR A 387 -3.86 1.51 12.25
N PRO A 388 -4.54 0.62 13.02
CA PRO A 388 -3.86 -0.49 13.68
C PRO A 388 -3.09 -1.38 12.70
N ALA A 389 -3.71 -1.76 11.57
CA ALA A 389 -3.05 -2.58 10.55
C ALA A 389 -1.85 -1.86 9.92
N HIS A 390 -1.95 -0.53 9.74
CA HIS A 390 -0.83 0.31 9.30
C HIS A 390 0.34 0.26 10.27
N VAL A 391 0.08 0.43 11.58
CA VAL A 391 1.11 0.38 12.63
C VAL A 391 1.76 -1.00 12.69
N ASP A 392 0.95 -2.07 12.66
CA ASP A 392 1.45 -3.45 12.69
C ASP A 392 2.36 -3.73 11.49
N ARG A 393 1.93 -3.33 10.28
CA ARG A 393 2.75 -3.47 9.06
C ARG A 393 4.01 -2.62 9.12
N LEU A 394 3.94 -1.40 9.64
CA LEU A 394 5.13 -0.55 9.81
C LEU A 394 6.12 -1.22 10.76
N PHE A 395 5.68 -1.71 11.92
CA PHE A 395 6.60 -2.34 12.88
C PHE A 395 7.18 -3.65 12.38
N GLU A 396 6.41 -4.46 11.65
CA GLU A 396 6.93 -5.62 10.93
C GLU A 396 8.04 -5.22 9.93
N LEU A 397 7.87 -4.08 9.26
CA LEU A 397 8.83 -3.54 8.30
C LEU A 397 10.03 -2.85 8.96
N LEU A 398 9.95 -2.42 10.21
CA LEU A 398 11.07 -1.83 10.93
C LEU A 398 11.84 -2.88 11.73
N ALA A 399 11.15 -3.91 12.22
CA ALA A 399 11.74 -5.00 12.98
C ALA A 399 12.93 -5.63 12.24
N PRO A 400 13.98 -6.05 12.98
CA PRO A 400 15.08 -6.81 12.41
C PRO A 400 14.51 -7.97 11.61
N ARG A 401 14.95 -8.17 10.36
CA ARG A 401 14.70 -9.46 9.73
C ARG A 401 15.47 -10.46 10.58
N GLU A 402 14.78 -11.38 11.25
CA GLU A 402 15.42 -12.66 11.51
C GLU A 402 15.99 -13.13 10.16
N PRO A 403 17.24 -13.62 10.11
CA PRO A 403 17.72 -14.27 8.90
C PRO A 403 16.62 -15.22 8.48
N PRO A 404 16.19 -15.22 7.20
CA PRO A 404 15.13 -16.10 6.77
C PRO A 404 15.48 -17.47 7.35
N GLN A 405 14.59 -18.04 8.18
CA GLN A 405 14.70 -19.45 8.50
C GLN A 405 14.93 -20.10 7.14
N SER A 406 16.05 -20.80 7.00
CA SER A 406 16.45 -21.37 5.74
C SER A 406 15.44 -22.47 5.42
N PHE A 407 14.26 -22.09 4.90
CA PHE A 407 13.46 -22.99 4.09
C PHE A 407 14.41 -23.44 3.00
N ASN A 408 14.51 -24.76 2.85
CA ASN A 408 15.59 -25.44 2.16
C ASN A 408 15.57 -25.12 0.65
N CYS A 409 15.94 -23.91 0.25
CA CYS A 409 15.94 -23.44 -1.15
C CYS A 409 16.99 -24.19 -1.98
N ARG A 410 17.94 -24.88 -1.32
CA ARG A 410 18.92 -25.78 -1.95
C ARG A 410 18.31 -27.08 -2.48
N ASP A 411 17.09 -27.47 -2.07
CA ASP A 411 16.40 -28.67 -2.57
C ASP A 411 15.61 -28.42 -3.87
N GLN A 412 15.39 -27.16 -4.23
CA GLN A 412 14.47 -26.78 -5.32
C GLN A 412 15.10 -26.77 -6.73
N THR A 413 16.35 -27.17 -6.86
CA THR A 413 17.05 -27.41 -8.15
C THR A 413 17.38 -28.90 -8.35
N ARG A 414 16.93 -29.76 -7.43
CA ARG A 414 17.21 -31.20 -7.46
C ARG A 414 16.26 -31.91 -8.44
N PRO A 415 16.72 -32.98 -9.11
CA PRO A 415 15.88 -33.81 -9.98
C PRO A 415 14.55 -34.26 -9.33
N ALA A 416 14.57 -34.52 -8.02
CA ALA A 416 13.38 -34.91 -7.26
C ALA A 416 12.26 -33.85 -7.27
N TRP A 417 12.59 -32.55 -7.31
CA TRP A 417 11.58 -31.49 -7.38
C TRP A 417 11.00 -31.38 -8.79
N GLN A 418 11.82 -31.58 -9.83
CA GLN A 418 11.37 -31.59 -11.23
C GLN A 418 10.35 -32.72 -11.48
N ASP A 419 10.64 -33.94 -11.01
CA ASP A 419 9.70 -35.07 -11.11
C ASP A 419 8.36 -34.74 -10.43
N ARG A 420 8.42 -34.17 -9.22
CA ARG A 420 7.22 -33.71 -8.50
C ARG A 420 6.42 -32.70 -9.31
N ALA A 421 7.07 -31.72 -9.94
CA ALA A 421 6.41 -30.71 -10.75
C ALA A 421 5.74 -31.29 -12.01
N LEU A 422 6.42 -32.19 -12.73
CA LEU A 422 5.87 -32.84 -13.92
C LEU A 422 4.63 -33.69 -13.57
N LYS A 423 4.69 -34.47 -12.49
CA LYS A 423 3.55 -35.24 -11.99
C LYS A 423 2.39 -34.34 -11.55
N ALA A 424 2.69 -33.22 -10.91
CA ALA A 424 1.68 -32.23 -10.57
C ALA A 424 1.03 -31.61 -11.83
N CYS A 425 1.79 -31.28 -12.87
CA CYS A 425 1.26 -30.76 -14.14
C CYS A 425 0.24 -31.72 -14.76
N ALA A 426 0.54 -33.02 -14.82
CA ALA A 426 -0.39 -34.03 -15.35
C ALA A 426 -1.70 -34.11 -14.54
N LEU A 427 -1.63 -33.95 -13.21
CA LEU A 427 -2.82 -33.91 -12.35
C LEU A 427 -3.60 -32.60 -12.49
N ILE A 428 -2.92 -31.47 -12.68
CA ILE A 428 -3.55 -30.17 -12.92
C ILE A 428 -4.31 -30.18 -14.24
N GLU A 429 -3.70 -30.71 -15.31
CA GLU A 429 -4.33 -30.83 -16.62
C GLU A 429 -5.66 -31.59 -16.56
N LYS A 430 -5.67 -32.75 -15.88
CA LYS A 430 -6.89 -33.53 -15.63
C LYS A 430 -7.93 -32.77 -14.78
N ALA A 431 -7.50 -31.92 -13.85
CA ALA A 431 -8.41 -31.14 -13.00
C ALA A 431 -9.13 -30.01 -13.76
N ILE A 432 -8.52 -29.51 -14.84
CA ILE A 432 -9.01 -28.37 -15.62
C ILE A 432 -9.52 -28.75 -17.00
N GLU A 433 -9.55 -30.05 -17.33
CA GLU A 433 -10.02 -30.56 -18.61
C GLU A 433 -11.41 -30.00 -18.96
N GLY A 434 -11.57 -29.54 -20.20
CA GLY A 434 -12.81 -28.93 -20.69
C GLY A 434 -13.09 -27.51 -20.21
N ARG A 435 -12.25 -26.89 -19.37
CA ARG A 435 -12.41 -25.49 -18.93
C ARG A 435 -11.73 -24.51 -19.89
N ARG A 436 -12.39 -23.39 -20.17
CA ARG A 436 -11.82 -22.30 -20.96
C ARG A 436 -11.02 -21.34 -20.06
N LEU A 437 -9.70 -21.36 -20.19
CA LEU A 437 -8.75 -20.51 -19.46
C LEU A 437 -8.88 -20.59 -17.91
N PRO A 438 -8.67 -21.79 -17.32
CA PRO A 438 -8.80 -22.03 -15.89
C PRO A 438 -7.79 -21.24 -15.05
N SER A 439 -8.11 -20.93 -13.80
CA SER A 439 -7.19 -20.32 -12.83
C SER A 439 -6.50 -21.35 -11.92
N VAL A 440 -5.19 -21.18 -11.76
CA VAL A 440 -4.33 -22.02 -10.92
C VAL A 440 -3.65 -21.14 -9.88
N ALA A 441 -3.90 -21.42 -8.61
CA ALA A 441 -3.20 -20.83 -7.48
C ALA A 441 -2.10 -21.76 -6.99
N ASP A 442 -0.87 -21.28 -6.88
CA ASP A 442 0.28 -22.06 -6.39
C ASP A 442 0.74 -21.51 -5.04
N VAL A 443 0.49 -22.26 -3.96
CA VAL A 443 0.77 -21.85 -2.57
C VAL A 443 2.12 -22.44 -2.14
N GLY A 444 2.99 -21.57 -1.62
CA GLY A 444 4.40 -21.87 -1.32
C GLY A 444 5.26 -21.98 -2.58
N CYS A 445 4.91 -21.19 -3.61
CA CYS A 445 5.49 -21.28 -4.95
C CYS A 445 6.93 -20.75 -5.07
N GLY A 446 7.48 -20.10 -4.03
CA GLY A 446 8.79 -19.45 -4.06
C GLY A 446 8.90 -18.38 -5.15
N ASP A 447 9.61 -18.72 -6.23
CA ASP A 447 9.84 -17.92 -7.44
C ASP A 447 9.01 -18.37 -8.65
N ARG A 448 7.88 -19.07 -8.43
CA ARG A 448 6.91 -19.51 -9.47
C ARG A 448 7.39 -20.65 -10.38
N LYS A 449 8.21 -21.57 -9.88
CA LYS A 449 8.79 -22.66 -10.71
C LYS A 449 7.76 -23.53 -11.42
N LEU A 450 6.61 -23.78 -10.80
CA LEU A 450 5.56 -24.59 -11.42
C LEU A 450 5.02 -23.92 -12.69
N SER A 451 4.99 -22.58 -12.74
CA SER A 451 4.53 -21.85 -13.92
C SER A 451 5.37 -22.16 -15.17
N TYR A 452 6.69 -22.37 -15.01
CA TYR A 452 7.56 -22.80 -16.09
C TYR A 452 7.14 -24.17 -16.64
N TRP A 453 6.89 -25.14 -15.77
CA TRP A 453 6.50 -26.50 -16.17
C TRP A 453 5.11 -26.56 -16.79
N LEU A 454 4.14 -25.78 -16.27
CA LEU A 454 2.82 -25.66 -16.88
C LEU A 454 2.93 -25.16 -18.34
N VAL A 455 3.77 -24.16 -18.59
CA VAL A 455 4.05 -23.67 -19.95
C VAL A 455 4.75 -24.72 -20.81
N GLN A 456 5.77 -25.42 -20.27
CA GLN A 456 6.48 -26.48 -21.00
C GLN A 456 5.57 -27.66 -21.38
N GLN A 457 4.58 -27.98 -20.55
CA GLN A 457 3.58 -29.03 -20.83
C GLN A 457 2.42 -28.52 -21.72
N GLY A 458 2.44 -27.27 -22.18
CA GLY A 458 1.39 -26.70 -23.02
C GLY A 458 0.08 -26.40 -22.29
N ILE A 459 0.09 -26.34 -20.95
CA ILE A 459 -1.09 -26.14 -20.12
C ILE A 459 -1.40 -24.64 -20.01
N ALA A 460 -2.41 -24.19 -20.75
CA ALA A 460 -2.85 -22.80 -20.75
C ALA A 460 -3.76 -22.49 -19.55
N CYS A 461 -3.31 -21.61 -18.65
CA CYS A 461 -4.07 -21.20 -17.45
C CYS A 461 -3.72 -19.78 -16.97
N ARG A 462 -4.59 -19.17 -16.15
CA ARG A 462 -4.26 -17.99 -15.36
C ARG A 462 -3.54 -18.43 -14.09
N TYR A 463 -2.24 -18.22 -14.02
CA TYR A 463 -1.42 -18.61 -12.88
C TYR A 463 -1.24 -17.46 -11.88
N GLN A 464 -1.49 -17.73 -10.59
CA GLN A 464 -1.17 -16.82 -9.49
C GLN A 464 -0.36 -17.54 -8.41
N GLY A 465 0.84 -17.02 -8.11
CA GLY A 465 1.68 -17.53 -7.04
C GLY A 465 1.38 -16.86 -5.70
N TYR A 466 1.39 -17.63 -4.63
CA TYR A 466 1.28 -17.20 -3.24
C TYR A 466 2.44 -17.76 -2.43
N ASP A 467 3.06 -16.95 -1.57
CA ASP A 467 4.14 -17.42 -0.70
C ASP A 467 4.20 -16.59 0.60
N LEU A 468 4.66 -17.19 1.69
CA LEU A 468 4.90 -16.49 2.95
C LEU A 468 6.05 -15.48 2.80
N VAL A 469 7.06 -15.85 2.00
CA VAL A 469 8.26 -15.06 1.69
C VAL A 469 8.46 -15.02 0.16
N PRO A 470 7.67 -14.20 -0.56
CA PRO A 470 7.77 -14.08 -2.02
C PRO A 470 9.19 -13.76 -2.50
N GLN A 471 9.66 -14.49 -3.51
CA GLN A 471 10.98 -14.27 -4.11
C GLN A 471 10.93 -13.41 -5.38
N SER A 472 9.73 -13.12 -5.88
CA SER A 472 9.50 -12.23 -7.03
C SER A 472 8.28 -11.34 -6.82
N ALA A 473 8.25 -10.18 -7.49
CA ALA A 473 7.14 -9.22 -7.40
C ALA A 473 5.81 -9.76 -7.97
N ALA A 474 5.85 -10.84 -8.74
CA ALA A 474 4.67 -11.48 -9.31
C ALA A 474 4.03 -12.53 -8.38
N VAL A 475 4.64 -12.79 -7.22
CA VAL A 475 4.11 -13.67 -6.18
C VAL A 475 3.48 -12.81 -5.08
N GLN A 476 2.23 -13.10 -4.76
CA GLN A 476 1.52 -12.40 -3.71
C GLN A 476 1.93 -12.97 -2.34
N ARG A 477 2.24 -12.09 -1.40
CA ARG A 477 2.47 -12.53 -0.02
C ARG A 477 1.19 -13.07 0.60
N LEU A 478 1.24 -14.27 1.15
CA LEU A 478 0.12 -14.91 1.83
C LEU A 478 0.65 -15.84 2.92
N ASP A 479 0.19 -15.65 4.15
CA ASP A 479 0.35 -16.65 5.20
C ASP A 479 -0.88 -17.56 5.23
N ILE A 480 -0.79 -18.72 4.57
CA ILE A 480 -1.92 -19.64 4.44
C ILE A 480 -2.39 -20.22 5.79
N GLN A 481 -1.58 -20.11 6.86
CA GLN A 481 -1.97 -20.58 8.19
C GLN A 481 -2.94 -19.61 8.89
N SER A 482 -2.86 -18.32 8.58
CA SER A 482 -3.67 -17.27 9.21
C SER A 482 -4.65 -16.59 8.25
N GLN A 483 -4.45 -16.73 6.94
CA GLN A 483 -5.19 -16.03 5.89
C GLN A 483 -5.87 -16.99 4.92
N SER A 484 -7.00 -16.57 4.34
CA SER A 484 -7.66 -17.28 3.23
C SER A 484 -7.12 -16.78 1.89
N LEU A 485 -7.24 -17.61 0.85
CA LEU A 485 -6.99 -17.16 -0.53
C LEU A 485 -7.87 -15.94 -0.87
N PRO A 486 -7.31 -14.92 -1.55
CA PRO A 486 -8.03 -13.67 -1.82
C PRO A 486 -9.09 -13.78 -2.93
N ALA A 487 -9.07 -14.88 -3.69
CA ALA A 487 -10.02 -15.19 -4.74
C ALA A 487 -10.21 -16.70 -4.83
N SER A 488 -11.32 -17.13 -5.44
CA SER A 488 -11.55 -18.54 -5.76
C SER A 488 -10.77 -18.94 -7.02
N HIS A 489 -10.23 -20.16 -7.03
CA HIS A 489 -9.46 -20.72 -8.13
C HIS A 489 -10.01 -22.07 -8.58
N ASP A 490 -9.87 -22.39 -9.87
CA ASP A 490 -10.27 -23.70 -10.39
C ASP A 490 -9.42 -24.80 -9.75
N VAL A 491 -8.12 -24.57 -9.60
CA VAL A 491 -7.18 -25.47 -8.93
C VAL A 491 -6.30 -24.70 -7.96
N VAL A 492 -6.14 -25.22 -6.75
CA VAL A 492 -5.10 -24.81 -5.81
C VAL A 492 -4.02 -25.89 -5.76
N VAL A 493 -2.77 -25.47 -5.80
CA VAL A 493 -1.58 -26.32 -5.80
C VAL A 493 -0.75 -26.05 -4.56
N MET A 494 -0.26 -27.10 -3.91
CA MET A 494 0.63 -27.05 -2.74
C MET A 494 1.73 -28.09 -2.88
N LEU A 495 2.90 -27.70 -3.38
CA LEU A 495 4.03 -28.62 -3.58
C LEU A 495 5.15 -28.36 -2.56
N GLY A 496 5.42 -29.34 -1.70
CA GLY A 496 6.49 -29.28 -0.70
C GLY A 496 6.26 -28.28 0.44
N VAL A 497 5.01 -27.96 0.75
CA VAL A 497 4.64 -26.99 1.79
C VAL A 497 4.01 -27.68 3.01
N SER A 498 3.34 -28.81 2.80
CA SER A 498 2.50 -29.46 3.80
C SER A 498 3.25 -29.81 5.09
N GLU A 499 4.52 -30.18 4.98
CA GLU A 499 5.42 -30.57 6.06
C GLU A 499 5.75 -29.42 7.02
N TYR A 500 5.55 -28.17 6.59
CA TYR A 500 5.88 -26.95 7.33
C TYR A 500 4.68 -26.30 8.03
N LEU A 501 3.47 -26.82 7.81
CA LEU A 501 2.24 -26.23 8.34
C LEU A 501 1.95 -26.76 9.74
N ALA A 502 1.85 -25.86 10.72
CA ALA A 502 1.56 -26.21 12.10
C ALA A 502 0.15 -26.81 12.29
N SER A 503 -0.80 -26.45 11.41
CA SER A 503 -2.16 -27.00 11.42
C SER A 503 -2.67 -27.28 10.01
N LEU A 504 -2.15 -28.36 9.40
CA LEU A 504 -2.56 -28.79 8.06
C LEU A 504 -4.08 -29.04 7.91
N PRO A 505 -4.79 -29.71 8.84
CA PRO A 505 -6.24 -29.93 8.70
C PRO A 505 -7.04 -28.62 8.57
N ARG A 506 -6.66 -27.60 9.35
CA ARG A 506 -7.30 -26.28 9.29
C ARG A 506 -7.03 -25.57 7.96
N VAL A 507 -5.80 -25.64 7.46
CA VAL A 507 -5.42 -25.06 6.16
C VAL A 507 -6.24 -25.72 5.05
N LEU A 508 -6.28 -27.05 5.00
CA LEU A 508 -7.05 -27.81 4.01
C LEU A 508 -8.54 -27.48 4.04
N THR A 509 -9.13 -27.35 5.24
CA THR A 509 -10.54 -26.96 5.42
C THR A 509 -10.81 -25.55 4.89
N THR A 510 -9.86 -24.62 5.11
CA THR A 510 -9.99 -23.22 4.66
C THR A 510 -9.89 -23.13 3.14
N LEU A 511 -8.97 -23.88 2.53
CA LEU A 511 -8.76 -23.90 1.09
C LEU A 511 -10.01 -24.34 0.30
N ARG A 512 -10.80 -25.26 0.85
CA ARG A 512 -12.02 -25.76 0.22
C ARG A 512 -13.03 -24.65 -0.12
N ARG A 513 -13.01 -23.54 0.60
CA ARG A 513 -13.88 -22.37 0.34
C ARG A 513 -13.54 -21.64 -0.97
N ASN A 514 -12.30 -21.77 -1.44
CA ASN A 514 -11.74 -20.97 -2.54
C ASN A 514 -11.09 -21.83 -3.64
N ALA A 515 -11.39 -23.14 -3.69
CA ALA A 515 -10.73 -24.07 -4.59
C ALA A 515 -11.76 -25.03 -5.21
N GLY A 516 -11.74 -25.18 -6.54
CA GLY A 516 -12.53 -26.21 -7.24
C GLY A 516 -11.93 -27.61 -7.14
N ALA A 517 -10.60 -27.68 -7.14
CA ALA A 517 -9.80 -28.88 -6.92
C ALA A 517 -8.51 -28.53 -6.18
N LEU A 518 -7.88 -29.54 -5.57
CA LEU A 518 -6.61 -29.42 -4.87
C LEU A 518 -5.59 -30.40 -5.46
N VAL A 519 -4.40 -29.91 -5.79
CA VAL A 519 -3.23 -30.74 -6.10
C VAL A 519 -2.18 -30.51 -5.02
N ILE A 520 -1.90 -31.52 -4.20
CA ILE A 520 -1.04 -31.38 -3.02
C ILE A 520 -0.02 -32.51 -2.97
N SER A 521 1.22 -32.19 -2.55
CA SER A 521 2.25 -33.20 -2.32
C SER A 521 2.63 -33.31 -0.85
N HIS A 522 2.99 -34.51 -0.41
CA HIS A 522 3.57 -34.77 0.91
C HIS A 522 4.68 -35.81 0.79
N THR A 523 5.81 -35.54 1.44
CA THR A 523 6.85 -36.54 1.65
C THR A 523 6.33 -37.58 2.63
N ILE A 524 6.19 -38.82 2.18
CA ILE A 524 5.64 -39.92 2.98
C ILE A 524 6.75 -40.69 3.70
N ALA A 525 6.37 -41.32 4.80
CA ALA A 525 7.24 -42.20 5.58
C ALA A 525 6.55 -43.53 5.85
N ASP A 526 7.36 -44.59 6.00
CA ASP A 526 6.90 -45.84 6.61
C ASP A 526 6.69 -45.67 8.12
N GLN A 527 7.56 -44.88 8.77
CA GLN A 527 7.43 -44.42 10.15
C GLN A 527 7.77 -42.92 10.25
N PRO A 528 7.02 -42.12 11.04
CA PRO A 528 7.31 -40.71 11.24
C PRO A 528 8.74 -40.48 11.73
N ARG A 529 9.37 -39.39 11.28
CA ARG A 529 10.74 -39.05 11.70
C ARG A 529 10.75 -38.65 13.18
N PRO A 530 11.84 -38.91 13.93
CA PRO A 530 12.01 -38.41 15.28
C PRO A 530 11.90 -36.89 15.35
N ALA A 531 11.40 -36.35 16.47
CA ALA A 531 11.16 -34.92 16.65
C ALA A 531 12.41 -34.05 16.43
N GLU A 532 13.58 -34.54 16.82
CA GLU A 532 14.87 -33.85 16.60
C GLU A 532 15.19 -33.69 15.11
N GLU A 533 14.87 -34.69 14.29
CA GLU A 533 15.10 -34.62 12.85
C GLU A 533 14.09 -33.70 12.17
N LEU A 534 12.83 -33.71 12.62
CA LEU A 534 11.82 -32.75 12.17
C LEU A 534 12.24 -31.31 12.47
N GLN A 535 12.73 -31.06 13.68
CA GLN A 535 13.25 -29.75 14.08
C GLN A 535 14.42 -29.31 13.20
N ARG A 536 15.35 -30.22 12.87
CA ARG A 536 16.48 -29.94 11.96
C ARG A 536 16.03 -29.60 10.54
N LEU A 537 14.96 -30.24 10.05
CA LEU A 537 14.38 -30.01 8.72
C LEU A 537 13.43 -28.81 8.69
N GLY A 538 13.09 -28.24 9.84
CA GLY A 538 12.05 -27.22 9.98
C GLY A 538 10.64 -27.74 9.71
N TRP A 539 10.42 -29.05 9.80
CA TRP A 539 9.12 -29.68 9.57
C TRP A 539 8.32 -29.71 10.87
N THR A 540 7.03 -29.45 10.77
CA THR A 540 6.06 -29.59 11.87
C THR A 540 5.49 -31.01 11.93
N GLN A 541 5.54 -31.75 10.82
CA GLN A 541 4.95 -33.08 10.70
C GLN A 541 5.60 -33.91 9.59
N HIS A 542 5.49 -35.23 9.71
CA HIS A 542 5.85 -36.20 8.68
C HIS A 542 4.90 -37.40 8.81
N LEU A 543 3.94 -37.50 7.89
CA LEU A 543 2.80 -38.41 8.00
C LEU A 543 3.01 -39.63 7.09
N THR A 544 2.47 -40.77 7.52
CA THR A 544 2.31 -41.92 6.63
C THR A 544 1.29 -41.60 5.54
N ARG A 545 1.35 -42.29 4.41
CA ARG A 545 0.40 -42.13 3.30
C ARG A 545 -1.05 -42.21 3.78
N ALA A 546 -1.39 -43.25 4.55
CA ALA A 546 -2.75 -43.48 5.05
C ALA A 546 -3.23 -42.33 5.96
N ARG A 547 -2.37 -41.82 6.85
CA ARG A 547 -2.73 -40.71 7.75
C ARG A 547 -2.91 -39.40 7.00
N PHE A 548 -2.11 -39.16 5.96
CA PHE A 548 -2.26 -37.98 5.11
C PHE A 548 -3.57 -38.01 4.31
N GLU A 549 -3.89 -39.15 3.70
CA GLU A 549 -5.17 -39.35 3.00
C GLU A 549 -6.38 -39.20 3.93
N GLN A 550 -6.30 -39.74 5.15
CA GLN A 550 -7.32 -39.53 6.17
C GLN A 550 -7.49 -38.04 6.51
N THR A 551 -6.38 -37.29 6.62
CA THR A 551 -6.39 -35.85 6.91
C THR A 551 -7.08 -35.04 5.80
N LEU A 552 -6.90 -35.43 4.53
CA LEU A 552 -7.62 -34.84 3.39
C LEU A 552 -9.13 -35.08 3.51
N VAL A 553 -9.54 -36.32 3.82
CA VAL A 553 -10.96 -36.68 3.98
C VAL A 553 -11.60 -35.95 5.16
N GLU A 554 -10.92 -35.87 6.30
CA GLU A 554 -11.39 -35.14 7.50
C GLU A 554 -11.56 -33.64 7.21
N ALA A 555 -10.72 -33.06 6.35
CA ALA A 555 -10.86 -31.69 5.87
C ALA A 555 -11.93 -31.52 4.77
N GLY A 556 -12.61 -32.60 4.40
CA GLY A 556 -13.71 -32.60 3.44
C GLY A 556 -13.29 -32.71 1.98
N TRP A 557 -12.08 -33.15 1.69
CA TRP A 557 -11.60 -33.41 0.33
C TRP A 557 -11.80 -34.87 -0.05
N ARG A 558 -12.30 -35.11 -1.27
CA ARG A 558 -12.33 -36.45 -1.87
C ARG A 558 -11.06 -36.67 -2.67
N VAL A 559 -10.24 -37.65 -2.27
CA VAL A 559 -9.07 -38.07 -3.05
C VAL A 559 -9.56 -38.74 -4.33
N VAL A 560 -9.13 -38.23 -5.49
CA VAL A 560 -9.53 -38.75 -6.81
C VAL A 560 -8.48 -39.71 -7.36
N GLU A 561 -7.21 -39.29 -7.34
CA GLU A 561 -6.08 -40.10 -7.74
C GLU A 561 -4.80 -39.60 -7.04
N SER A 562 -3.75 -40.42 -7.06
CA SER A 562 -2.43 -40.02 -6.60
C SER A 562 -1.30 -40.69 -7.36
N VAL A 563 -0.15 -40.03 -7.40
CA VAL A 563 1.04 -40.47 -8.12
C VAL A 563 2.25 -40.37 -7.18
N LEU A 564 3.09 -41.40 -7.18
CA LEU A 564 4.33 -41.45 -6.40
C LEU A 564 5.49 -40.87 -7.22
N THR A 565 6.39 -40.11 -6.60
CA THR A 565 7.65 -39.66 -7.22
C THR A 565 8.56 -40.85 -7.55
N ASP A 566 9.46 -40.70 -8.51
CA ASP A 566 10.32 -41.78 -9.02
C ASP A 566 11.28 -42.30 -7.94
N ASP A 567 11.63 -41.42 -6.99
CA ASP A 567 12.43 -41.77 -5.82
C ASP A 567 11.65 -42.49 -4.71
N GLY A 568 10.33 -42.67 -4.89
CA GLY A 568 9.43 -43.33 -3.95
C GLY A 568 9.11 -42.54 -2.68
N LYS A 569 9.55 -41.28 -2.56
CA LYS A 569 9.48 -40.54 -1.28
C LYS A 569 8.30 -39.59 -1.15
N THR A 570 7.78 -39.07 -2.25
CA THR A 570 6.70 -38.07 -2.24
C THR A 570 5.51 -38.59 -3.00
N VAL A 571 4.32 -38.47 -2.41
CA VAL A 571 3.08 -38.70 -3.13
C VAL A 571 2.46 -37.35 -3.47
N ILE A 572 1.85 -37.25 -4.65
CA ILE A 572 1.09 -36.10 -5.09
C ILE A 572 -0.35 -36.56 -5.32
N TRP A 573 -1.30 -35.92 -4.67
CA TRP A 573 -2.72 -36.23 -4.76
C TRP A 573 -3.46 -35.17 -5.56
N ARG A 574 -4.44 -35.60 -6.34
CA ARG A 574 -5.50 -34.75 -6.90
C ARG A 574 -6.78 -35.02 -6.13
N CYS A 575 -7.35 -33.95 -5.59
CA CYS A 575 -8.56 -33.99 -4.77
C CYS A 575 -9.65 -33.09 -5.36
N ALA A 576 -10.91 -33.48 -5.13
CA ALA A 576 -12.09 -32.70 -5.49
C ALA A 576 -12.85 -32.29 -4.22
N CYS A 577 -13.55 -31.16 -4.31
CA CYS A 577 -14.42 -30.64 -3.25
C CYS A 577 -15.67 -31.49 -3.00
#